data_AF-A0ABD2KVF1-F1
#
_entry.id   AF-A0ABD2KVF1-F1
#
_cell.length_a   1.000
_cell.length_b   1.000
_cell.length_c   1.000
_cell.angle_alpha   90.00
_cell.angle_beta   90.00
_cell.angle_gamma   90.00
#
_symmetry.space_group_name_H-M   'P 1'
#
loop_
_entity.id
_entity.type
_entity.pdbx_description
1 polymer ?
#
loop_
_entity_poly.entity_id
_entity_poly.type
_entity_poly.pdbx_seq_one_letter_code
_entity_poly.pdbx_strand_id
1 'polypeptide(L)'
;MPDFPSKSDDIVVPSVVPISAVAHPLPFPTANFRLRTLCLIGALLPGVGCYFCLFYTFLFQSDKIRNFTSPNCPDVVSRFPPVSYSIGVWQPQKTFWLFILFLHVPARLFFGIYKSRSWYDKMVYVHVRLILVEMLGLIAISIFDIHDQFVLHALAYFVWIASFNFNMLFNTILHHHSGIRQLRKSLDPLFFFKCVLCYAIAYPLSVSTGFTYFIFLFTCNSLFYTLFSLAEYVVVGTNCLFYFLMIWEMNGCKLELYVKR
;
A
#
# COMPACT_ATOMS: atom_id res chain seq x y z
N MET A 1 12.78 45.74 -11.31
CA MET A 1 11.44 45.33 -10.85
C MET A 1 10.82 44.59 -12.02
N PRO A 2 10.89 43.25 -12.08
CA PRO A 2 10.40 42.52 -13.25
C PRO A 2 8.93 42.11 -13.05
N ASP A 3 8.16 42.31 -14.11
CA ASP A 3 6.72 42.14 -14.22
C ASP A 3 6.25 40.69 -14.03
N PHE A 4 5.18 40.51 -13.28
CA PHE A 4 4.42 39.26 -13.17
C PHE A 4 3.55 39.06 -14.42
N PRO A 5 3.54 37.87 -15.05
CA PRO A 5 2.60 37.59 -16.12
C PRO A 5 1.18 37.39 -15.56
N SER A 6 0.24 37.98 -16.30
CA SER A 6 -1.19 38.04 -16.04
C SER A 6 -1.87 36.68 -16.04
N LYS A 7 -2.83 36.53 -15.11
CA LYS A 7 -3.89 35.50 -15.07
C LYS A 7 -4.42 35.14 -16.47
N SER A 8 -4.14 33.95 -16.97
CA SER A 8 -5.05 33.11 -17.80
C SER A 8 -4.38 31.86 -18.40
N ASP A 9 -3.39 31.27 -17.73
CA ASP A 9 -2.85 29.98 -18.16
C ASP A 9 -3.51 28.86 -17.34
N ASP A 10 -4.42 28.13 -18.00
CA ASP A 10 -4.96 26.87 -17.51
C ASP A 10 -3.80 25.92 -17.19
N ILE A 11 -3.57 25.69 -15.89
CA ILE A 11 -2.64 24.66 -15.42
C ILE A 11 -3.30 23.32 -15.72
N VAL A 12 -2.96 22.77 -16.89
CA VAL A 12 -3.27 21.39 -17.28
C VAL A 12 -2.53 20.46 -16.32
N VAL A 13 -3.23 20.03 -15.26
CA VAL A 13 -2.88 18.81 -14.53
C VAL A 13 -2.91 17.68 -15.57
N PRO A 14 -1.88 16.81 -15.66
CA PRO A 14 -1.90 15.73 -16.63
C PRO A 14 -2.90 14.67 -16.16
N SER A 15 -4.18 14.89 -16.46
CA SER A 15 -5.03 13.78 -16.87
C SER A 15 -4.80 13.60 -18.36
N VAL A 16 -4.77 12.34 -18.80
CA VAL A 16 -5.61 11.91 -19.93
C VAL A 16 -5.70 12.96 -21.04
N VAL A 17 -4.78 12.89 -22.02
CA VAL A 17 -4.83 13.53 -23.35
C VAL A 17 -5.41 14.97 -23.37
N PRO A 18 -4.62 16.02 -23.64
CA PRO A 18 -5.17 17.36 -23.81
C PRO A 18 -6.25 17.35 -24.91
N ILE A 19 -7.48 17.74 -24.54
CA ILE A 19 -8.68 17.79 -25.40
C ILE A 19 -8.49 18.74 -26.61
N SER A 20 -7.45 19.57 -26.61
CA SER A 20 -7.25 20.59 -27.65
C SER A 20 -6.39 20.16 -28.86
N ALA A 21 -6.05 18.88 -29.03
CA ALA A 21 -5.21 18.47 -30.17
C ALA A 21 -5.52 17.10 -30.80
N VAL A 22 -6.74 16.59 -30.69
CA VAL A 22 -7.16 15.37 -31.43
C VAL A 22 -8.27 15.72 -32.41
N ALA A 23 -7.88 16.03 -33.65
CA ALA A 23 -8.77 16.28 -34.78
C ALA A 23 -9.49 15.01 -35.31
N HIS A 24 -9.59 13.96 -34.49
CA HIS A 24 -10.28 12.71 -34.79
C HIS A 24 -11.23 12.37 -33.64
N PRO A 25 -12.50 12.03 -33.91
CA PRO A 25 -13.41 11.61 -32.85
C PRO A 25 -12.82 10.38 -32.15
N LEU A 26 -12.47 10.54 -30.87
CA LEU A 26 -12.01 9.43 -30.04
C LEU A 26 -13.14 8.38 -29.98
N PRO A 27 -12.83 7.08 -30.15
CA PRO A 27 -13.83 6.03 -30.07
C PRO A 27 -14.50 6.03 -28.69
N PHE A 28 -15.81 5.80 -28.65
CA PHE A 28 -16.57 5.75 -27.39
C PHE A 28 -15.91 4.79 -26.37
N PRO A 29 -15.84 5.18 -25.09
CA PRO A 29 -15.18 4.36 -24.07
C PRO A 29 -15.89 3.00 -23.93
N THR A 30 -15.10 1.93 -24.05
CA THR A 30 -15.58 0.54 -24.08
C THR A 30 -16.15 0.05 -22.73
N ALA A 31 -15.73 0.68 -21.62
CA ALA A 31 -16.23 0.40 -20.28
C ALA A 31 -16.03 1.61 -19.36
N ASN A 32 -17.05 1.95 -18.56
CA ASN A 32 -17.00 3.01 -17.56
C ASN A 32 -17.04 2.39 -16.15
N PHE A 33 -15.87 2.25 -15.52
CA PHE A 33 -15.81 1.86 -14.12
C PHE A 33 -15.81 3.10 -13.22
N ARG A 34 -16.61 3.07 -12.14
CA ARG A 34 -16.45 4.06 -11.07
C ARG A 34 -15.10 3.80 -10.41
N LEU A 35 -14.14 4.67 -10.68
CA LEU A 35 -12.78 4.66 -10.12
C LEU A 35 -12.79 4.51 -8.59
N ARG A 36 -13.80 5.10 -7.94
CA ARG A 36 -14.06 4.94 -6.50
C ARG A 36 -14.25 3.48 -6.06
N THR A 37 -14.95 2.66 -6.84
CA THR A 37 -15.18 1.24 -6.52
C THR A 37 -13.89 0.44 -6.65
N LEU A 38 -13.09 0.69 -7.70
CA LEU A 38 -11.79 0.06 -7.88
C LEU A 38 -10.81 0.45 -6.76
N CYS A 39 -10.78 1.72 -6.36
CA CYS A 39 -9.97 2.18 -5.24
C CYS A 39 -10.45 1.58 -3.90
N LEU A 40 -11.75 1.43 -3.68
CA LEU A 40 -12.28 0.80 -2.46
C LEU A 40 -11.86 -0.67 -2.36
N ILE A 41 -12.01 -1.42 -3.44
CA ILE A 41 -11.59 -2.84 -3.50
C ILE A 41 -10.06 -2.94 -3.36
N GLY A 42 -9.32 -2.09 -4.07
CA GLY A 42 -7.85 -2.07 -4.02
C GLY A 42 -7.26 -1.58 -2.69
N ALA A 43 -7.98 -0.79 -1.90
CA ALA A 43 -7.50 -0.22 -0.64
C ALA A 43 -7.98 -0.98 0.60
N LEU A 44 -9.28 -1.29 0.68
CA LEU A 44 -9.89 -1.81 1.91
C LEU A 44 -9.86 -3.34 1.99
N LEU A 45 -9.97 -4.03 0.85
CA LEU A 45 -10.06 -5.50 0.84
C LEU A 45 -8.87 -6.21 1.52
N PRO A 46 -7.60 -5.86 1.24
CA PRO A 46 -6.46 -6.48 1.94
C PRO A 46 -6.45 -6.15 3.44
N GLY A 47 -6.84 -4.94 3.84
CA GLY A 47 -6.89 -4.55 5.25
C GLY A 47 -7.94 -5.34 6.02
N VAL A 48 -9.17 -5.36 5.50
CA VAL A 48 -10.29 -6.12 6.10
C VAL A 48 -9.96 -7.60 6.14
N GLY A 49 -9.38 -8.15 5.06
CA GLY A 49 -8.95 -9.54 5.01
C GLY A 49 -7.93 -9.90 6.09
N CYS A 50 -6.90 -9.07 6.24
CA CYS A 50 -5.85 -9.27 7.23
C CYS A 50 -6.42 -9.23 8.65
N TYR A 51 -7.19 -8.20 9.01
CA TYR A 51 -7.78 -8.09 10.34
C TYR A 51 -8.82 -9.17 10.64
N PHE A 52 -9.57 -9.62 9.63
CA PHE A 52 -10.46 -10.77 9.78
C PHE A 52 -9.67 -12.03 10.12
N CYS A 53 -8.57 -12.30 9.42
CA CYS A 53 -7.70 -13.44 9.72
C CYS A 53 -7.13 -13.34 11.13
N LEU A 54 -6.58 -12.18 11.51
CA LEU A 54 -6.07 -11.92 12.86
C LEU A 54 -7.11 -12.19 13.94
N PHE A 55 -8.31 -11.60 13.80
CA PHE A 55 -9.39 -11.76 14.78
C PHE A 55 -9.85 -13.21 14.88
N TYR A 56 -9.93 -13.91 13.74
CA TYR A 56 -10.25 -15.34 13.72
C TYR A 56 -9.20 -16.17 14.49
N THR A 57 -7.90 -15.90 14.30
CA THR A 57 -6.83 -16.59 15.05
C THR A 57 -6.99 -16.37 16.55
N PHE A 58 -7.28 -15.13 16.98
CA PHE A 58 -7.47 -14.83 18.40
C PHE A 58 -8.70 -15.49 19.02
N LEU A 59 -9.82 -15.59 18.28
CA LEU A 59 -11.05 -16.18 18.79
C LEU A 59 -11.01 -17.72 18.81
N PHE A 60 -10.55 -18.34 17.73
CA PHE A 60 -10.72 -19.78 17.52
C PHE A 60 -9.42 -20.58 17.68
N GLN A 61 -8.26 -19.93 17.77
CA GLN A 61 -6.95 -20.59 17.83
C GLN A 61 -6.06 -20.06 18.96
N SER A 62 -6.66 -19.53 20.03
CA SER A 62 -5.96 -18.97 21.18
C SER A 62 -5.00 -19.96 21.86
N ASP A 63 -5.38 -21.25 21.94
CA ASP A 63 -4.52 -22.31 22.50
C ASP A 63 -3.25 -22.54 21.69
N LYS A 64 -3.34 -22.39 20.36
CA LYS A 64 -2.19 -22.54 19.46
C LYS A 64 -1.27 -21.31 19.47
N ILE A 65 -1.84 -20.11 19.63
CA ILE A 65 -1.07 -18.88 19.81
C ILE A 65 -0.19 -18.99 21.06
N ARG A 66 -0.76 -19.47 22.17
CA ARG A 66 -0.05 -19.59 23.45
C ARG A 66 1.08 -20.62 23.44
N ASN A 67 1.10 -21.53 22.47
CA ASN A 67 2.16 -22.53 22.30
C ASN A 67 3.06 -22.21 21.11
N PHE A 68 2.88 -21.05 20.46
CA PHE A 68 3.71 -20.66 19.34
C PHE A 68 5.11 -20.24 19.84
N THR A 69 6.12 -20.93 19.31
CA THR A 69 7.53 -20.64 19.54
C THR A 69 8.17 -20.26 18.21
N SER A 70 9.08 -19.29 18.26
CA SER A 70 9.82 -18.87 17.07
C SER A 70 10.86 -19.95 16.70
N PRO A 71 11.07 -20.27 15.41
CA PRO A 71 12.11 -21.20 14.98
C PRO A 71 13.50 -20.83 15.50
N ASN A 72 13.75 -19.53 15.69
CA ASN A 72 15.06 -19.00 16.09
C ASN A 72 15.26 -18.98 17.61
N CYS A 73 14.18 -19.03 18.40
CA CYS A 73 14.22 -19.06 19.86
C CYS A 73 13.09 -20.01 20.36
N PRO A 74 13.34 -21.33 20.42
CA PRO A 74 12.31 -22.32 20.70
C PRO A 74 11.75 -22.26 22.14
N ASP A 75 12.49 -21.69 23.08
CA ASP A 75 12.08 -21.61 24.49
C ASP A 75 11.22 -20.38 24.81
N VAL A 76 10.99 -19.51 23.82
CA VAL A 76 10.31 -18.23 24.00
C VAL A 76 8.90 -18.30 23.47
N VAL A 77 7.95 -18.32 24.39
CA VAL A 77 6.53 -18.26 24.09
C VAL A 77 6.12 -16.81 23.81
N SER A 78 5.45 -16.58 22.68
CA SER A 78 4.82 -15.28 22.38
C SER A 78 3.32 -15.29 22.64
N ARG A 79 2.79 -14.19 23.17
CA ARG A 79 1.35 -14.00 23.35
C ARG A 79 0.65 -13.45 22.11
N PHE A 80 1.42 -12.85 21.19
CA PHE A 80 0.91 -12.22 19.98
C PHE A 80 1.60 -12.86 18.76
N PRO A 81 0.84 -13.53 17.87
CA PRO A 81 1.41 -14.07 16.64
C PRO A 81 1.76 -12.92 15.69
N PRO A 82 2.75 -13.07 14.80
CA PRO A 82 2.94 -12.10 13.72
C PRO A 82 1.79 -12.18 12.71
N VAL A 83 1.62 -11.15 11.87
CA VAL A 83 0.54 -11.11 10.85
C VAL A 83 0.64 -12.33 9.95
N SER A 84 1.84 -12.54 9.44
CA SER A 84 2.19 -13.62 8.51
C SER A 84 1.82 -15.00 9.03
N TYR A 85 1.86 -15.22 10.35
CA TYR A 85 1.45 -16.49 10.94
C TYR A 85 -0.08 -16.69 10.85
N SER A 86 -0.84 -15.61 11.06
CA SER A 86 -2.31 -15.65 11.01
C SER A 86 -2.87 -15.76 9.58
N ILE A 87 -2.16 -15.23 8.59
CA ILE A 87 -2.59 -15.28 7.17
C ILE A 87 -1.96 -16.44 6.39
N GLY A 88 -0.80 -16.94 6.79
CA GLY A 88 0.04 -17.81 5.96
C GLY A 88 0.05 -19.29 6.34
N VAL A 89 -0.21 -19.63 7.60
CA VAL A 89 0.05 -20.98 8.12
C VAL A 89 -1.22 -21.84 8.15
N TRP A 90 -2.37 -21.26 8.51
CA TRP A 90 -3.56 -22.03 8.84
C TRP A 90 -4.60 -22.06 7.72
N GLN A 91 -5.18 -23.24 7.50
CA GLN A 91 -6.42 -23.37 6.73
C GLN A 91 -7.63 -23.26 7.68
N PRO A 92 -8.71 -22.55 7.32
CA PRO A 92 -9.04 -21.97 6.00
C PRO A 92 -8.53 -20.54 5.74
N GLN A 93 -7.86 -19.90 6.70
CA GLN A 93 -7.45 -18.48 6.63
C GLN A 93 -6.53 -18.20 5.44
N LYS A 94 -5.57 -19.08 5.15
CA LYS A 94 -4.66 -18.95 4.01
C LYS A 94 -5.42 -18.92 2.68
N THR A 95 -6.40 -19.80 2.49
CA THR A 95 -7.23 -19.82 1.28
C THR A 95 -8.06 -18.54 1.14
N PHE A 96 -8.65 -18.07 2.25
CA PHE A 96 -9.39 -16.81 2.28
C PHE A 96 -8.51 -15.60 1.95
N TRP A 97 -7.30 -15.55 2.51
CA TRP A 97 -6.32 -14.50 2.25
C TRP A 97 -5.87 -14.47 0.78
N LEU A 98 -5.54 -15.63 0.20
CA LEU A 98 -5.16 -15.74 -1.21
C LEU A 98 -6.29 -15.31 -2.16
N PHE A 99 -7.55 -15.61 -1.81
CA PHE A 99 -8.70 -15.13 -2.57
C PHE A 99 -8.81 -13.59 -2.55
N ILE A 100 -8.55 -12.98 -1.40
CA ILE A 100 -8.51 -11.52 -1.27
C ILE A 100 -7.38 -10.91 -2.12
N LEU A 101 -6.19 -11.51 -2.10
CA LEU A 101 -5.08 -11.07 -2.96
C LEU A 101 -5.43 -11.20 -4.44
N PHE A 102 -6.10 -12.28 -4.85
CA PHE A 102 -6.55 -12.47 -6.23
C PHE A 102 -7.48 -11.35 -6.71
N LEU A 103 -8.39 -10.88 -5.86
CA LEU A 103 -9.28 -9.75 -6.18
C LEU A 103 -8.56 -8.39 -6.15
N HIS A 104 -7.57 -8.25 -5.26
CA HIS A 104 -6.82 -7.03 -5.05
C HIS A 104 -5.85 -6.71 -6.21
N VAL A 105 -5.16 -7.73 -6.74
CA VAL A 105 -4.10 -7.56 -7.74
C VAL A 105 -4.58 -6.90 -9.04
N PRO A 106 -5.68 -7.33 -9.68
CA PRO A 106 -6.18 -6.68 -10.89
C PRO A 106 -6.54 -5.22 -10.68
N ALA A 107 -7.10 -4.86 -9.52
CA ALA A 107 -7.48 -3.49 -9.20
C ALA A 107 -6.27 -2.53 -9.17
N ARG A 108 -5.10 -3.01 -8.74
CA ARG A 108 -3.86 -2.22 -8.71
C ARG A 108 -3.11 -2.19 -10.05
N LEU A 109 -3.31 -3.18 -10.92
CA LEU A 109 -2.65 -3.24 -12.23
C LEU A 109 -3.19 -2.23 -13.26
N PHE A 110 -4.40 -1.69 -13.08
CA PHE A 110 -4.97 -0.68 -13.97
C PHE A 110 -4.22 0.67 -13.94
N PHE A 111 -3.30 0.85 -12.99
CA PHE A 111 -2.38 1.98 -12.97
C PHE A 111 -1.14 1.67 -13.83
N GLY A 112 -1.23 1.82 -15.15
CA GLY A 112 -0.07 2.30 -15.91
C GLY A 112 0.33 1.58 -17.20
N ILE A 113 0.14 2.29 -18.30
CA ILE A 113 1.17 2.47 -19.33
C ILE A 113 1.26 3.97 -19.58
N TYR A 114 2.37 4.62 -19.20
CA TYR A 114 2.60 6.04 -19.48
C TYR A 114 3.99 6.25 -20.06
N LYS A 115 4.09 7.08 -21.10
CA LYS A 115 5.35 7.43 -21.77
C LYS A 115 5.81 8.80 -21.24
N SER A 116 6.97 8.83 -20.60
CA SER A 116 7.49 10.00 -19.88
C SER A 116 8.31 10.94 -20.78
N ARG A 117 8.13 12.27 -20.62
CA ARG A 117 8.98 13.30 -21.23
C ARG A 117 9.48 14.33 -20.21
N SER A 118 8.77 14.57 -19.10
CA SER A 118 9.11 15.53 -18.03
C SER A 118 9.62 14.87 -16.73
N TRP A 119 10.24 15.65 -15.83
CA TRP A 119 10.63 15.20 -14.48
C TRP A 119 9.43 14.66 -13.68
N TYR A 120 8.29 15.36 -13.75
CA TYR A 120 7.06 14.92 -13.08
C TYR A 120 6.60 13.55 -13.60
N ASP A 121 6.64 13.34 -14.92
CA ASP A 121 6.30 12.05 -15.54
C ASP A 121 7.26 10.92 -15.10
N LYS A 122 8.54 11.23 -14.89
CA LYS A 122 9.52 10.24 -14.38
C LYS A 122 9.18 9.84 -12.94
N MET A 123 8.78 10.79 -12.10
CA MET A 123 8.33 10.51 -10.74
C MET A 123 7.06 9.66 -10.72
N VAL A 124 6.08 9.97 -11.59
CA VAL A 124 4.88 9.15 -11.78
C VAL A 124 5.24 7.73 -12.25
N TYR A 125 6.17 7.60 -13.21
CA TYR A 125 6.64 6.30 -13.68
C TYR A 125 7.28 5.46 -12.56
N VAL A 126 8.15 6.07 -11.75
CA VAL A 126 8.76 5.40 -10.59
C VAL A 126 7.70 5.02 -9.57
N HIS A 127 6.75 5.90 -9.27
CA HIS A 127 5.66 5.60 -8.33
C HIS A 127 4.82 4.39 -8.79
N VAL A 128 4.45 4.33 -10.06
CA VAL A 128 3.74 3.17 -10.63
C VAL A 128 4.56 1.89 -10.47
N ARG A 129 5.87 1.93 -10.74
CA ARG A 129 6.74 0.76 -10.54
C ARG A 129 6.84 0.35 -9.08
N LEU A 130 6.92 1.29 -8.16
CA LEU A 130 6.94 1.00 -6.72
C LEU A 130 5.62 0.40 -6.24
N ILE A 131 4.46 0.81 -6.78
CA ILE A 131 3.17 0.16 -6.49
C ILE A 131 3.19 -1.31 -6.94
N LEU A 132 3.77 -1.60 -8.11
CA LEU A 132 3.92 -2.98 -8.58
C LEU A 132 4.86 -3.78 -7.69
N VAL A 133 6.00 -3.22 -7.28
CA VAL A 133 6.96 -3.88 -6.39
C VAL A 133 6.34 -4.15 -5.02
N GLU A 134 5.58 -3.20 -4.46
CA GLU A 134 4.84 -3.39 -3.21
C GLU A 134 3.85 -4.54 -3.33
N MET A 135 3.08 -4.58 -4.42
CA MET A 135 2.13 -5.65 -4.67
C MET A 135 2.82 -7.02 -4.80
N LEU A 136 3.93 -7.09 -5.54
CA LEU A 136 4.71 -8.32 -5.67
C LEU A 136 5.32 -8.75 -4.33
N GLY A 137 5.78 -7.81 -3.50
CA GLY A 137 6.24 -8.07 -2.15
C GLY A 137 5.14 -8.67 -1.27
N LEU A 138 3.92 -8.11 -1.34
CA LEU A 138 2.76 -8.62 -0.60
C LEU A 138 2.33 -10.03 -1.05
N ILE A 139 2.46 -10.34 -2.34
CA ILE A 139 2.22 -11.69 -2.85
C ILE A 139 3.32 -12.63 -2.34
N ALA A 140 4.59 -12.24 -2.45
CA ALA A 140 5.73 -13.06 -2.05
C ALA A 140 5.68 -13.42 -0.56
N ILE A 141 5.40 -12.45 0.33
CA ILE A 141 5.28 -12.72 1.77
C ILE A 141 4.11 -13.65 2.11
N SER A 142 3.08 -13.68 1.25
CA SER A 142 1.90 -14.52 1.45
C SER A 142 2.08 -15.95 0.93
N ILE A 143 2.99 -16.15 -0.03
CA ILE A 143 3.32 -17.47 -0.60
C ILE A 143 4.39 -18.16 0.24
N PHE A 144 5.45 -17.44 0.61
CA PHE A 144 6.55 -18.00 1.39
C PHE A 144 6.14 -18.15 2.85
N ASP A 145 6.08 -19.39 3.33
CA ASP A 145 5.73 -19.70 4.71
C ASP A 145 6.89 -19.37 5.67
N ILE A 146 6.54 -18.96 6.89
CA ILE A 146 7.50 -18.67 7.96
C ILE A 146 8.21 -19.95 8.41
N HIS A 147 7.52 -21.10 8.40
CA HIS A 147 8.09 -22.37 8.88
C HIS A 147 9.09 -22.98 7.88
N ASP A 148 8.75 -22.97 6.59
CA ASP A 148 9.54 -23.67 5.57
C ASP A 148 10.65 -22.79 4.98
N GLN A 149 10.40 -21.48 4.81
CA GLN A 149 11.26 -20.59 4.03
C GLN A 149 11.40 -19.20 4.71
N PHE A 150 11.82 -19.19 5.97
CA PHE A 150 11.95 -17.97 6.78
C PHE A 150 12.75 -16.84 6.09
N VAL A 151 13.88 -17.16 5.45
CA VAL A 151 14.75 -16.15 4.81
C VAL A 151 14.05 -15.46 3.65
N LEU A 152 13.37 -16.22 2.78
CA LEU A 152 12.61 -15.66 1.66
C LEU A 152 11.42 -14.84 2.14
N HIS A 153 10.75 -15.31 3.20
CA HIS A 153 9.67 -14.57 3.85
C HIS A 153 10.14 -13.22 4.39
N ALA A 154 11.27 -13.20 5.12
CA ALA A 154 11.85 -11.98 5.68
C ALA A 154 12.29 -10.99 4.58
N LEU A 155 12.89 -11.49 3.50
CA LEU A 155 13.24 -10.65 2.33
C LEU A 155 11.99 -10.08 1.65
N ALA A 156 10.93 -10.88 1.49
CA ALA A 156 9.67 -10.43 0.92
C ALA A 156 9.00 -9.35 1.79
N TYR A 157 9.01 -9.52 3.11
CA TYR A 157 8.56 -8.52 4.07
C TYR A 157 9.37 -7.22 3.96
N PHE A 158 10.70 -7.32 3.86
CA PHE A 158 11.56 -6.15 3.65
C PHE A 158 11.26 -5.41 2.34
N VAL A 159 11.09 -6.14 1.22
CA VAL A 159 10.74 -5.54 -0.06
C VAL A 159 9.38 -4.85 0.02
N TRP A 160 8.39 -5.50 0.63
CA TRP A 160 7.05 -4.94 0.82
C TRP A 160 7.09 -3.66 1.67
N ILE A 161 7.73 -3.68 2.83
CA ILE A 161 7.77 -2.51 3.72
C ILE A 161 8.58 -1.36 3.11
N ALA A 162 9.71 -1.65 2.44
CA ALA A 162 10.51 -0.62 1.80
C ALA A 162 9.74 0.05 0.65
N SER A 163 9.15 -0.75 -0.25
CA SER A 163 8.36 -0.23 -1.37
C SER A 163 7.11 0.53 -0.91
N PHE A 164 6.42 0.07 0.13
CA PHE A 164 5.33 0.78 0.79
C PHE A 164 5.75 2.18 1.27
N ASN A 165 6.87 2.28 1.98
CA ASN A 165 7.38 3.55 2.50
C ASN A 165 7.76 4.52 1.39
N PHE A 166 8.46 4.05 0.36
CA PHE A 166 8.75 4.86 -0.81
C PHE A 166 7.48 5.25 -1.57
N ASN A 167 6.48 4.38 -1.68
CA ASN A 167 5.20 4.72 -2.30
C ASN A 167 4.51 5.90 -1.61
N MET A 168 4.46 5.89 -0.27
CA MET A 168 3.90 7.03 0.48
C MET A 168 4.69 8.31 0.27
N LEU A 169 6.03 8.23 0.20
CA LEU A 169 6.90 9.36 -0.07
C LEU A 169 6.62 9.99 -1.44
N PHE A 170 6.72 9.17 -2.50
CA PHE A 170 6.55 9.64 -3.87
C PHE A 170 5.15 10.16 -4.09
N ASN A 171 4.13 9.51 -3.52
CA ASN A 171 2.75 9.99 -3.62
C ASN A 171 2.56 11.34 -2.91
N THR A 172 3.17 11.55 -1.74
CA THR A 172 3.13 12.84 -1.03
C THR A 172 3.85 13.96 -1.80
N ILE A 173 5.00 13.66 -2.39
CA ILE A 173 5.75 14.59 -3.26
C ILE A 173 4.92 14.93 -4.50
N LEU A 174 4.35 13.93 -5.17
CA LEU A 174 3.49 14.12 -6.34
C LEU A 174 2.26 14.96 -6.00
N HIS A 175 1.61 14.73 -4.85
CA HIS A 175 0.49 15.56 -4.40
C HIS A 175 0.93 17.01 -4.10
N HIS A 176 2.13 17.22 -3.54
CA HIS A 176 2.63 18.58 -3.34
C HIS A 176 2.87 19.32 -4.67
N HIS A 177 3.49 18.65 -5.65
CA HIS A 177 3.86 19.25 -6.94
C HIS A 177 2.73 19.28 -7.98
N SER A 178 1.65 18.51 -7.80
CA SER A 178 0.52 18.47 -8.75
C SER A 178 -0.31 19.76 -8.77
N GLY A 179 -0.09 20.68 -7.82
CA GLY A 179 -0.86 21.93 -7.73
C GLY A 179 -2.31 21.76 -7.29
N ILE A 180 -2.77 20.53 -7.01
CA ILE A 180 -4.15 20.22 -6.61
C ILE A 180 -4.58 21.03 -5.37
N ARG A 181 -3.64 21.29 -4.45
CA ARG A 181 -3.87 22.09 -3.24
C ARG A 181 -4.23 23.55 -3.55
N GLN A 182 -3.68 24.11 -4.64
CA GLN A 182 -4.01 25.46 -5.08
C GLN A 182 -5.40 25.51 -5.72
N LEU A 183 -5.80 24.43 -6.41
CA LEU A 183 -7.11 24.29 -7.05
C LEU A 183 -8.23 23.99 -6.05
N ARG A 184 -7.94 23.22 -5.01
CA ARG A 184 -8.93 22.74 -4.03
C ARG A 184 -8.37 22.76 -2.60
N LYS A 185 -8.54 23.89 -1.93
CA LYS A 185 -8.11 24.10 -0.53
C LYS A 185 -8.75 23.12 0.47
N SER A 186 -9.89 22.51 0.15
CA SER A 186 -10.50 21.48 1.03
C SER A 186 -9.67 20.21 1.17
N LEU A 187 -8.62 19.99 0.36
CA LEU A 187 -7.69 18.86 0.48
C LEU A 187 -6.47 19.16 1.36
N ASP A 188 -6.25 20.41 1.80
CA ASP A 188 -5.14 20.74 2.70
C ASP A 188 -5.11 19.91 4.00
N PRO A 189 -6.25 19.69 4.73
CA PRO A 189 -6.23 18.83 5.91
C PRO A 189 -5.94 17.36 5.56
N LEU A 190 -6.38 16.88 4.40
CA LEU A 190 -6.10 15.53 3.92
C LEU A 190 -4.60 15.36 3.64
N PHE A 191 -3.97 16.34 2.99
CA PHE A 191 -2.54 16.35 2.74
C PHE A 191 -1.73 16.37 4.04
N PHE A 192 -2.10 17.22 5.00
CA PHE A 192 -1.46 17.24 6.32
C PHE A 192 -1.58 15.88 7.01
N PHE A 193 -2.77 15.29 7.01
CA PHE A 193 -3.00 13.96 7.57
C PHE A 193 -2.14 12.88 6.88
N LYS A 194 -2.00 12.91 5.55
CA LYS A 194 -1.10 12.01 4.79
C LYS A 194 0.36 12.20 5.20
N CYS A 195 0.83 13.43 5.37
CA CYS A 195 2.18 13.71 5.83
C CYS A 195 2.42 13.16 7.25
N VAL A 196 1.47 13.36 8.17
CA VAL A 196 1.55 12.79 9.53
C VAL A 196 1.58 11.26 9.47
N LEU A 197 0.70 10.66 8.68
CA LEU A 197 0.64 9.21 8.51
C LEU A 197 1.96 8.64 7.96
N CYS A 198 2.57 9.31 6.98
CA CYS A 198 3.85 8.90 6.39
C CYS A 198 5.02 9.10 7.36
N TYR A 199 5.25 10.34 7.81
CA TYR A 199 6.48 10.73 8.50
C TYR A 199 6.45 10.45 10.01
N ALA A 200 5.30 10.60 10.67
CA ALA A 200 5.19 10.43 12.12
C ALA A 200 4.79 9.00 12.53
N ILE A 201 4.09 8.26 11.66
CA ILE A 201 3.56 6.94 11.99
C ILE A 201 4.27 5.84 11.20
N ALA A 202 4.17 5.85 9.88
CA ALA A 202 4.61 4.73 9.07
C ALA A 202 6.14 4.52 9.09
N TYR A 203 6.92 5.60 8.97
CA TYR A 203 8.39 5.52 9.00
C TYR A 203 8.93 5.02 10.35
N PRO A 204 8.57 5.62 11.51
CA PRO A 204 9.03 5.12 12.79
C PRO A 204 8.61 3.67 13.05
N LEU A 205 7.38 3.28 12.68
CA LEU A 205 6.90 1.90 12.85
C LEU A 205 7.64 0.93 11.94
N SER A 206 7.93 1.32 10.70
CA SER A 206 8.65 0.45 9.78
C SER A 206 10.08 0.18 10.26
N VAL A 207 10.77 1.22 10.74
CA VAL A 207 12.10 1.07 11.34
C VAL A 207 12.03 0.28 12.64
N SER A 208 11.00 0.50 13.47
CA SER A 208 10.84 -0.22 14.74
C SER A 208 10.61 -1.71 14.53
N THR A 209 9.90 -2.15 13.48
CA THR A 209 9.75 -3.59 13.18
C THR A 209 11.11 -4.25 12.92
N GLY A 210 11.98 -3.65 12.10
CA GLY A 210 13.33 -4.16 11.87
C GLY A 210 14.19 -4.17 13.12
N PHE A 211 14.14 -3.09 13.92
CA PHE A 211 14.91 -2.98 15.15
C PHE A 211 14.47 -3.98 16.23
N THR A 212 13.17 -4.09 16.49
CA THR A 212 12.61 -5.00 17.51
C THR A 212 12.86 -6.46 17.15
N TYR A 213 12.74 -6.83 15.87
CA TYR A 213 13.07 -8.17 15.42
C TYR A 213 14.56 -8.47 15.56
N PHE A 214 15.44 -7.52 15.21
CA PHE A 214 16.89 -7.67 15.37
C PHE A 214 17.25 -7.90 16.84
N ILE A 215 16.75 -7.07 17.77
CA ILE A 215 17.00 -7.25 19.20
C ILE A 215 16.44 -8.59 19.71
N PHE A 216 15.29 -9.04 19.20
CA PHE A 216 14.75 -10.36 19.53
C PHE A 216 15.72 -11.49 19.16
N LEU A 217 16.42 -11.41 18.02
CA LEU A 217 17.41 -12.42 17.63
C LEU A 217 18.61 -12.51 18.60
N PHE A 218 19.02 -11.40 19.22
CA PHE A 218 20.14 -11.41 20.18
C PHE A 218 19.72 -11.76 21.61
N THR A 219 18.53 -11.33 22.00
CA THR A 219 18.08 -11.41 23.40
C THR A 219 17.14 -12.57 23.68
N CYS A 220 16.55 -13.17 22.64
CA CYS A 220 15.48 -14.16 22.75
C CYS A 220 14.42 -13.76 23.80
N ASN A 221 13.99 -12.50 23.79
CA ASN A 221 13.00 -11.99 24.75
C ASN A 221 11.63 -11.78 24.10
N SER A 222 10.61 -12.40 24.68
CA SER A 222 9.21 -12.38 24.23
C SER A 222 8.63 -10.97 24.07
N LEU A 223 9.10 -10.00 24.86
CA LEU A 223 8.65 -8.61 24.77
C LEU A 223 8.98 -7.99 23.41
N PHE A 224 10.21 -8.17 22.91
CA PHE A 224 10.62 -7.59 21.63
C PHE A 224 9.88 -8.24 20.45
N TYR A 225 9.62 -9.54 20.55
CA TYR A 225 8.80 -10.23 19.55
C TYR A 225 7.34 -9.77 19.56
N THR A 226 6.78 -9.51 20.74
CA THR A 226 5.44 -8.93 20.87
C THR A 226 5.35 -7.52 20.29
N LEU A 227 6.36 -6.68 20.54
CA LEU A 227 6.45 -5.33 19.97
C LEU A 227 6.58 -5.36 18.44
N PHE A 228 7.35 -6.31 17.91
CA PHE A 228 7.43 -6.57 16.48
C PHE A 228 6.05 -6.90 15.89
N SER A 229 5.37 -7.93 16.41
CA SER A 229 4.04 -8.33 15.93
C SER A 229 3.01 -7.20 16.00
N LEU A 230 3.00 -6.42 17.08
CA LEU A 230 2.10 -5.29 17.23
C LEU A 230 2.41 -4.18 16.21
N ALA A 231 3.70 -3.91 15.98
CA ALA A 231 4.10 -2.93 14.98
C ALA A 231 3.69 -3.36 13.56
N GLU A 232 3.81 -4.65 13.22
CA GLU A 232 3.29 -5.18 11.94
C GLU A 232 1.79 -4.89 11.77
N TYR A 233 1.00 -5.09 12.83
CA TYR A 233 -0.45 -4.86 12.78
C TYR A 233 -0.80 -3.41 12.43
N VAL A 234 -0.04 -2.47 12.98
CA VAL A 234 -0.25 -1.04 12.72
C VAL A 234 0.28 -0.64 11.35
N VAL A 235 1.40 -1.22 10.90
CA VAL A 235 1.97 -0.97 9.57
C VAL A 235 0.99 -1.41 8.47
N VAL A 236 0.41 -2.60 8.58
CA VAL A 236 -0.60 -3.08 7.61
C VAL A 236 -1.84 -2.19 7.59
N GLY A 237 -2.33 -1.75 8.75
CA GLY A 237 -3.44 -0.81 8.84
C GLY A 237 -3.13 0.54 8.22
N THR A 238 -1.91 1.02 8.42
CA THR A 238 -1.41 2.28 7.86
C THR A 238 -1.35 2.21 6.33
N ASN A 239 -0.91 1.09 5.76
CA ASN A 239 -0.94 0.86 4.31
C ASN A 239 -2.36 0.98 3.76
N CYS A 240 -3.31 0.27 4.35
CA CYS A 240 -4.70 0.27 3.89
C CYS A 240 -5.34 1.65 4.01
N LEU A 241 -5.11 2.34 5.14
CA LEU A 241 -5.58 3.70 5.38
C LEU A 241 -5.01 4.66 4.34
N PHE A 242 -3.71 4.59 4.03
CA PHE A 242 -3.07 5.45 3.04
C PHE A 242 -3.73 5.35 1.65
N TYR A 243 -3.95 4.13 1.17
CA TYR A 243 -4.64 3.92 -0.11
C TYR A 243 -6.12 4.31 -0.06
N PHE A 244 -6.77 4.18 1.10
CA PHE A 244 -8.15 4.62 1.30
C PHE A 244 -8.30 6.14 1.16
N LEU A 245 -7.31 6.92 1.65
CA LEU A 245 -7.30 8.38 1.51
C LEU A 245 -7.28 8.85 0.04
N MET A 246 -6.74 8.04 -0.88
CA MET A 246 -6.75 8.37 -2.31
C MET A 246 -8.16 8.50 -2.90
N ILE A 247 -9.19 7.92 -2.26
CA ILE A 247 -10.58 8.03 -2.73
C ILE A 247 -11.06 9.49 -2.71
N TRP A 248 -10.64 10.27 -1.72
CA TRP A 248 -10.99 11.68 -1.63
C TRP A 248 -10.21 12.55 -2.63
N GLU A 249 -8.99 12.14 -2.97
CA GLU A 249 -8.17 12.80 -4.01
C GLU A 249 -8.76 12.58 -5.40
N MET A 250 -9.25 11.38 -5.66
CA MET A 250 -9.81 10.95 -6.94
C MET A 250 -11.31 11.29 -7.08
N ASN A 251 -11.88 12.04 -6.14
CA ASN A 251 -13.31 12.34 -6.11
C ASN A 251 -13.68 13.33 -7.22
N GLY A 252 -14.23 12.79 -8.31
CA GLY A 252 -14.57 13.52 -9.55
C GLY A 252 -13.81 13.03 -10.78
N CYS A 253 -12.81 12.16 -10.62
CA CYS A 253 -12.06 11.57 -11.73
C CYS A 253 -12.80 10.35 -12.32
N LYS A 254 -12.84 10.26 -13.65
CA LYS A 254 -13.34 9.10 -14.40
C LYS A 254 -12.18 8.40 -15.08
N LEU A 255 -12.19 7.07 -15.08
CA LEU A 255 -11.22 6.26 -15.82
C LEU A 255 -11.84 5.87 -17.16
N GLU A 256 -11.25 6.31 -18.25
CA GLU A 256 -11.68 5.96 -19.61
C GLU A 256 -10.65 5.00 -20.23
N LEU A 257 -11.11 3.79 -20.59
CA LEU A 257 -10.26 2.75 -21.19
C LEU A 257 -10.44 2.72 -22.70
N TYR A 258 -9.36 3.01 -23.41
CA TYR A 258 -9.28 2.96 -24.87
C TYR A 258 -8.51 1.70 -25.29
N VAL A 259 -9.23 0.68 -25.76
CA VAL A 259 -8.64 -0.55 -26.30
C VAL A 259 -8.38 -0.32 -27.78
N LYS A 260 -7.10 -0.36 -28.19
CA LYS A 260 -6.73 -0.34 -29.61
C LYS A 260 -7.01 -1.72 -30.19
N ARG A 261 -8.04 -1.84 -31.04
CA ARG A 261 -8.26 -3.02 -31.89
C ARG A 261 -7.18 -3.11 -32.96
#